data_AF-K1SG21-F1
#
_entry.id   AF-K1SG21-F1
#
_cell.length_a   1.000
_cell.length_b   1.000
_cell.length_c   1.000
_cell.angle_alpha   90.00
_cell.angle_beta   90.00
_cell.angle_gamma   90.00
#
_symmetry.space_group_name_H-M   'P 1'
#
loop_
_entity.id
_entity.type
_entity.pdbx_description
1 polymer ?
#
loop_
_entity_poly.entity_id
_entity_poly.type
_entity_poly.pdbx_seq_one_letter_code
_entity_poly.pdbx_strand_id
1 'polypeptide(L)'
;MKLTKLLSILFCGAFAATGFAQQQYPFNGLEMNLGNLSRLSNAETRSISPENFTGEKGKGGMAVPALPATRNENNASWAARDLGQTWKVNP
;
A
#
# COMPACT_ATOMS: atom_id res chain seq x y z
N MET A 1 -20.97 47.98 26.33
CA MET A 1 -20.51 47.69 24.94
C MET A 1 -19.10 47.10 24.84
N LYS A 2 -18.14 47.43 25.74
CA LYS A 2 -16.76 46.88 25.65
C LYS A 2 -16.62 45.44 26.14
N LEU A 3 -17.27 45.09 27.26
CA LEU A 3 -17.19 43.75 27.87
C LEU A 3 -17.87 42.66 27.03
N THR A 4 -19.05 42.95 26.48
CA THR A 4 -19.79 42.00 25.62
C THR A 4 -19.02 41.71 24.33
N LYS A 5 -18.40 42.72 23.70
CA LYS A 5 -17.53 42.50 22.53
C LYS A 5 -16.28 41.69 22.85
N LEU A 6 -15.68 41.90 24.03
CA LEU A 6 -14.50 41.14 24.47
C LEU A 6 -14.84 39.65 24.67
N LEU A 7 -15.98 39.37 25.32
CA LEU A 7 -16.51 38.02 25.50
C LEU A 7 -16.82 37.34 24.16
N SER A 8 -17.40 38.06 23.19
CA SER A 8 -17.67 37.53 21.86
C SER A 8 -16.39 37.14 21.11
N ILE A 9 -15.33 37.95 21.19
CA ILE A 9 -14.04 37.67 20.54
C ILE A 9 -13.36 36.45 21.17
N LEU A 10 -13.37 36.35 22.51
CA LEU A 10 -12.86 35.19 23.24
C LEU A 10 -13.60 33.90 22.86
N PHE A 11 -14.93 33.96 22.75
CA PHE A 11 -15.75 32.83 22.36
C PHE A 11 -15.50 32.39 20.91
N CYS A 12 -15.40 33.33 19.97
CA CYS A 12 -15.02 33.03 18.58
C CYS A 12 -13.60 32.45 18.47
N GLY A 13 -12.64 32.98 19.23
CA GLY A 13 -11.26 32.47 19.26
C GLY A 13 -11.16 31.04 19.80
N ALA A 14 -11.91 30.73 20.86
CA ALA A 14 -11.98 29.37 21.41
C ALA A 14 -12.63 28.37 20.44
N PHE A 15 -13.68 28.80 19.72
CA PHE A 15 -14.34 27.96 18.71
C PHE A 15 -13.48 27.73 17.46
N ALA A 16 -12.69 28.72 17.05
CA ALA A 16 -11.73 28.54 15.96
C ALA A 16 -10.60 27.57 16.35
N ALA A 17 -10.12 27.62 17.60
CA ALA A 17 -9.05 26.75 18.08
C ALA A 17 -9.44 25.26 18.12
N THR A 18 -10.71 24.93 18.39
CA THR A 18 -11.18 23.53 18.37
C THR A 18 -11.30 22.97 16.96
N GLY A 19 -11.51 23.81 15.93
CA GLY A 19 -11.53 23.40 14.53
C GLY A 19 -10.17 22.94 14.00
N PHE A 20 -9.08 23.57 14.45
CA PHE A 20 -7.71 23.16 14.09
C PHE A 20 -7.19 21.94 14.87
N ALA A 21 -7.85 21.58 15.97
CA ALA A 21 -7.48 20.44 16.81
C ALA A 21 -8.04 19.10 16.33
N GLN A 22 -8.89 19.08 15.29
CA GLN A 22 -9.33 17.85 14.63
C GLN A 22 -8.21 17.30 13.75
N GLN A 23 -7.16 16.80 14.39
CA GLN A 23 -6.08 16.09 13.73
C GLN A 23 -6.59 14.70 13.35
N GLN A 24 -7.05 14.55 12.11
CA GLN A 24 -7.37 13.25 11.56
C GLN A 24 -6.06 12.49 11.37
N TYR A 25 -5.79 11.52 12.25
CA TYR A 25 -4.66 10.62 12.07
C TYR A 25 -4.72 9.99 10.67
N PRO A 26 -3.64 10.06 9.88
CA PRO A 26 -3.57 9.38 8.58
C PRO A 26 -3.94 7.91 8.74
N PHE A 27 -4.67 7.37 7.78
CA PHE A 27 -5.02 5.96 7.82
C PHE A 27 -3.74 5.12 7.71
N ASN A 28 -3.54 4.18 8.64
CA ASN A 28 -2.35 3.35 8.69
C ASN A 28 -2.45 2.08 7.82
N GLY A 29 -3.61 1.81 7.21
CA GLY A 29 -3.82 0.62 6.38
C GLY A 29 -4.16 -0.67 7.14
N LEU A 30 -4.40 -0.59 8.45
CA LEU A 30 -4.81 -1.72 9.29
C LEU A 30 -6.34 -1.73 9.50
N GLU A 31 -6.87 -2.84 10.03
CA GLU A 31 -8.29 -3.00 10.36
C GLU A 31 -9.25 -2.77 9.16
N MET A 32 -8.83 -3.26 7.99
CA MET A 32 -9.60 -3.12 6.75
C MET A 32 -10.97 -3.78 6.85
N ASN A 33 -12.01 -3.06 6.44
CA ASN A 33 -13.38 -3.54 6.30
C ASN A 33 -14.09 -2.77 5.18
N LEU A 34 -15.30 -3.19 4.81
CA LEU A 34 -16.04 -2.58 3.70
C LEU A 34 -16.33 -1.08 3.91
N GLY A 35 -16.43 -0.61 5.15
CA GLY A 35 -16.66 0.79 5.48
C GLY A 35 -15.44 1.69 5.34
N ASN A 36 -14.22 1.14 5.21
CA ASN A 36 -12.99 1.92 5.14
C ASN A 36 -12.10 1.64 3.92
N LEU A 37 -12.57 0.87 2.94
CA LEU A 37 -11.85 0.57 1.69
C LEU A 37 -11.42 1.81 0.89
N SER A 38 -12.17 2.91 0.99
CA SER A 38 -11.88 4.16 0.27
C SER A 38 -10.75 4.99 0.90
N ARG A 39 -10.27 4.63 2.09
CA ARG A 39 -9.23 5.40 2.80
C ARG A 39 -7.86 5.13 2.19
N LEU A 40 -7.13 6.21 1.91
CA LEU A 40 -5.76 6.14 1.42
C LEU A 40 -4.78 6.09 2.60
N SER A 41 -3.78 5.21 2.48
CA SER A 41 -2.63 5.12 3.39
C SER A 41 -1.33 5.33 2.63
N ASN A 42 -0.28 5.74 3.34
CA ASN A 42 1.09 5.85 2.77
C ASN A 42 1.81 4.49 2.74
N ALA A 43 1.08 3.40 2.48
CA ALA A 43 1.63 2.05 2.48
C ALA A 43 2.37 1.74 1.17
N GLU A 44 3.41 0.91 1.26
CA GLU A 44 4.12 0.39 0.09
C GLU A 44 3.75 -1.08 -0.17
N THR A 45 3.21 -1.38 -1.36
CA THR A 45 2.95 -2.76 -1.78
C THR A 45 4.23 -3.42 -2.31
N ARG A 46 4.49 -4.66 -1.87
CA ARG A 46 5.60 -5.50 -2.33
C ARG A 46 5.06 -6.88 -2.71
N SER A 47 5.54 -7.44 -3.82
CA SER A 47 5.14 -8.77 -4.29
C SER A 47 6.27 -9.77 -4.07
N ILE A 48 6.24 -10.47 -2.94
CA ILE A 48 7.24 -11.49 -2.59
C ILE A 48 6.81 -12.83 -3.17
N SER A 49 7.72 -13.49 -3.90
CA SER A 49 7.48 -14.81 -4.49
C SER A 49 8.80 -15.58 -4.67
N PRO A 50 8.77 -16.85 -5.09
CA PRO A 50 9.99 -17.60 -5.42
C PRO A 50 10.88 -16.99 -6.51
N GLU A 51 10.40 -15.96 -7.21
CA GLU A 51 11.15 -15.22 -8.25
C GLU A 51 11.52 -13.81 -7.80
N ASN A 52 11.08 -13.39 -6.61
CA ASN A 52 11.28 -12.06 -6.07
C ASN A 52 11.30 -12.09 -4.54
N PHE A 53 12.37 -12.64 -3.96
CA PHE A 53 12.50 -12.73 -2.51
C PHE A 53 12.57 -11.36 -1.82
N THR A 54 13.05 -10.33 -2.52
CA THR A 54 13.19 -8.96 -1.99
C THR A 54 11.93 -8.12 -2.12
N GLY A 55 10.94 -8.58 -2.91
CA GLY A 55 9.72 -7.80 -3.19
C GLY A 55 9.98 -6.53 -3.99
N GLU A 56 11.06 -6.50 -4.79
CA GLU A 56 11.40 -5.38 -5.66
C GLU A 56 10.35 -5.14 -6.74
N LYS A 57 10.22 -3.89 -7.18
CA LYS A 57 9.28 -3.50 -8.22
C LYS A 57 9.69 -4.13 -9.56
N GLY A 58 8.71 -4.69 -10.28
CA GLY A 58 8.93 -5.28 -11.62
C GLY A 58 9.66 -6.62 -11.64
N LYS A 59 9.85 -7.28 -10.49
CA LYS A 59 10.56 -8.56 -10.38
C LYS A 59 9.64 -9.79 -10.26
N GLY A 60 8.33 -9.64 -10.45
CA GLY A 60 7.41 -10.79 -10.49
C GLY A 60 7.41 -11.45 -11.87
N GLY A 61 8.34 -12.38 -12.13
CA GLY A 61 8.48 -13.03 -13.44
C GLY A 61 9.94 -13.24 -13.88
N MET A 62 10.86 -13.38 -12.92
CA MET A 62 12.30 -13.46 -13.21
C MET A 62 12.77 -14.88 -13.53
N ALA A 63 11.93 -15.90 -13.29
CA ALA A 63 12.24 -17.26 -13.69
C ALA A 63 12.43 -17.34 -15.21
N VAL A 64 13.52 -17.96 -15.65
CA VAL A 64 13.75 -18.24 -17.07
C VAL A 64 13.25 -19.65 -17.36
N PRO A 65 12.27 -19.82 -18.27
CA PRO A 65 11.88 -21.14 -18.74
C PRO A 65 13.08 -21.85 -19.36
N ALA A 66 13.53 -22.94 -18.75
CA ALA A 66 14.62 -23.75 -19.25
C ALA A 66 14.37 -25.22 -18.91
N LEU A 67 14.86 -26.12 -19.78
CA LEU A 67 14.77 -27.56 -19.57
C LEU A 67 16.13 -28.13 -19.12
N PRO A 68 16.14 -29.07 -18.16
CA PRO A 68 15.00 -29.59 -17.41
C PRO A 68 14.42 -28.55 -16.44
N ALA A 69 13.14 -28.72 -16.05
CA ALA A 69 12.56 -27.91 -15.00
C ALA A 69 13.24 -28.19 -13.66
N THR A 70 13.76 -27.14 -13.01
CA THR A 70 14.43 -27.17 -11.72
C THR A 70 13.49 -26.67 -10.64
N ARG A 71 13.38 -27.45 -9.57
CA ARG A 71 12.56 -27.11 -8.40
C ARG A 71 13.01 -25.80 -7.78
N ASN A 72 12.06 -24.93 -7.49
CA ASN A 72 12.23 -23.59 -6.91
C ASN A 72 13.00 -22.61 -7.80
N GLU A 73 13.19 -22.92 -9.08
CA GLU A 73 13.81 -22.00 -10.04
C GLU A 73 12.88 -21.73 -11.22
N ASN A 74 12.36 -22.79 -11.85
CA ASN A 74 11.54 -22.68 -13.05
C ASN A 74 10.55 -23.87 -13.19
N ASN A 75 9.81 -24.15 -12.13
CA ASN A 75 8.96 -25.35 -11.99
C ASN A 75 8.02 -25.59 -13.19
N ALA A 76 7.45 -24.52 -13.78
CA ALA A 76 6.53 -24.62 -14.91
C ALA A 76 7.20 -24.41 -16.29
N SER A 77 8.52 -24.60 -16.41
CA SER A 77 9.27 -24.39 -17.66
C SER A 77 8.68 -25.09 -18.88
N TRP A 78 8.13 -26.30 -18.72
CA TRP A 78 7.54 -27.03 -19.84
C TRP A 78 6.29 -26.32 -20.42
N ALA A 79 5.47 -25.70 -19.58
CA ALA A 79 4.29 -24.95 -20.03
C ALA A 79 4.67 -23.56 -20.57
N ALA A 80 5.76 -22.97 -20.07
CA ALA A 80 6.21 -21.63 -20.42
C ALA A 80 7.36 -21.60 -21.45
N ARG A 81 7.68 -22.73 -22.09
CA ARG A 81 8.90 -22.90 -22.89
C ARG A 81 9.06 -21.89 -24.04
N ASP A 82 7.94 -21.39 -24.57
CA ASP A 82 7.90 -20.45 -25.68
C ASP A 82 7.69 -18.98 -25.23
N LEU A 83 7.47 -18.74 -23.93
CA LEU A 83 7.07 -17.44 -23.39
C LEU A 83 8.27 -16.56 -22.99
N GLY A 84 9.43 -17.16 -22.74
CA GLY A 84 10.63 -16.47 -22.27
C GLY A 84 10.55 -15.97 -20.83
N GLN A 85 11.56 -15.20 -20.42
CA GLN A 85 11.57 -14.50 -19.13
C GLN A 85 10.51 -13.41 -19.12
N THR A 86 10.01 -13.02 -17.94
CA THR A 86 8.91 -12.06 -17.62
C THR A 86 7.58 -12.71 -17.21
N TRP A 87 7.40 -14.01 -17.46
CA TRP A 87 6.21 -14.73 -17.02
C TRP A 87 6.42 -15.33 -15.64
N LYS A 88 5.35 -15.43 -14.85
CA LYS A 88 5.35 -16.15 -13.57
C LYS A 88 5.38 -17.66 -13.85
N VAL A 89 6.53 -18.30 -13.60
CA VAL A 89 6.80 -19.71 -13.99
C VAL A 89 7.21 -20.57 -12.80
N ASN A 90 7.56 -19.95 -11.68
CA ASN A 90 7.93 -20.61 -10.44
C ASN A 90 6.93 -20.21 -9.32
N PRO A 91 5.83 -20.96 -9.18
CA PRO A 91 4.83 -20.73 -8.15
C PRO A 91 5.37 -20.93 -6.74
#